data_AF-A0AA85JPT6-F1
#
_entry.id   AF-A0AA85JPT6-F1
#
_cell.length_a   1.000
_cell.length_b   1.000
_cell.length_c   1.000
_cell.angle_alpha   90.00
_cell.angle_beta   90.00
_cell.angle_gamma   90.00
#
_symmetry.space_group_name_H-M   'P 1'
#
loop_
_entity.id
_entity.type
_entity.pdbx_description
1 polymer ?
#
loop_
_entity_poly.entity_id
_entity_poly.type
_entity_poly.pdbx_seq_one_letter_code
_entity_poly.pdbx_strand_id
1 'polypeptide(L)'
;MEEDEEFLSGRARRFVLGSTLIRDACASRLEIKFKQDLLSVQMYERYYSKPYIALYYFLTVLNLLTIIIEYPPNIWINDKPIPYYIPLIINLFCEGYFYYRWYIIYAISEKDTLKRNISSIMTITILITMTIDAIVYILLNELNIGKPVRWSRALRPVLLLTFPENRRLRAAFYNLRRTLIDVLPVFGLFGACLIFISIVTLALIGDKN
;
A
#
# COMPACT_ATOMS: atom_id res chain seq x y z
N MET A 1 -21.05 46.56 -2.89
CA MET A 1 -19.63 46.35 -2.53
C MET A 1 -19.44 45.03 -1.80
N GLU A 2 -19.97 44.83 -0.58
CA GLU A 2 -19.85 43.52 0.11
C GLU A 2 -20.56 42.37 -0.65
N GLU A 3 -21.75 42.61 -1.19
CA GLU A 3 -22.47 41.61 -2.02
C GLU A 3 -21.72 41.26 -3.32
N ASP A 4 -21.02 42.24 -3.90
CA ASP A 4 -20.24 42.04 -5.14
C ASP A 4 -18.97 41.21 -4.86
N GLU A 5 -18.31 41.44 -3.72
CA GLU A 5 -17.14 40.66 -3.29
C GLU A 5 -17.51 39.22 -2.92
N GLU A 6 -18.63 39.01 -2.23
CA GLU A 6 -19.13 37.66 -1.91
C GLU A 6 -19.51 36.89 -3.19
N PHE A 7 -20.13 37.57 -4.15
CA PHE A 7 -20.49 36.98 -5.45
C PHE A 7 -19.25 36.65 -6.29
N LEU A 8 -18.26 37.54 -6.33
CA LEU A 8 -16.97 37.31 -7.01
C LEU A 8 -16.20 36.16 -6.37
N SER A 9 -16.17 36.08 -5.04
CA SER A 9 -15.59 34.98 -4.27
C SER A 9 -16.28 33.64 -4.59
N GLY A 10 -17.61 33.62 -4.66
CA GLY A 10 -18.38 32.44 -5.04
C GLY A 10 -18.12 31.98 -6.48
N ARG A 11 -17.98 32.91 -7.43
CA ARG A 11 -17.63 32.59 -8.82
C ARG A 11 -16.20 32.05 -8.94
N ALA A 12 -15.23 32.67 -8.27
CA ALA A 12 -13.85 32.20 -8.23
C ALA A 12 -13.75 30.79 -7.63
N ARG A 13 -14.47 30.51 -6.53
CA ARG A 13 -14.54 29.17 -5.93
C ARG A 13 -15.08 28.11 -6.89
N ARG A 14 -16.18 28.41 -7.59
CA ARG A 14 -16.75 27.50 -8.60
C ARG A 14 -15.80 27.28 -9.77
N PHE A 15 -15.09 28.32 -10.20
CA PHE A 15 -14.09 28.21 -11.26
C PHE A 15 -12.92 27.29 -10.85
N VAL A 16 -12.36 27.51 -9.65
CA VAL A 16 -11.29 26.64 -9.10
C VAL A 16 -11.78 25.20 -9.01
N LEU A 17 -12.95 24.97 -8.42
CA LEU A 17 -13.55 23.63 -8.32
C LEU A 17 -13.79 22.98 -9.70
N GLY A 18 -14.32 23.73 -10.66
CA GLY A 18 -14.54 23.23 -12.01
C GLY A 18 -13.23 22.86 -12.70
N SER A 19 -12.20 23.70 -12.55
CA SER A 19 -10.87 23.44 -13.12
C SER A 19 -10.21 22.19 -12.53
N THR A 20 -10.35 21.96 -11.21
CA THR A 20 -9.80 20.76 -10.57
C THR A 20 -10.53 19.50 -11.01
N LEU A 21 -11.87 19.54 -11.14
CA LEU A 21 -12.66 18.41 -11.64
C LEU A 21 -12.31 18.04 -13.08
N ILE A 22 -12.12 19.02 -13.96
CA ILE A 22 -11.69 18.79 -15.35
C ILE A 22 -10.30 18.14 -15.37
N ARG A 23 -9.36 18.68 -14.59
CA ARG A 23 -8.01 18.12 -14.50
C ARG A 23 -8.00 16.70 -13.94
N ASP A 24 -8.86 16.42 -12.96
CA ASP A 24 -9.02 15.08 -12.40
C ASP A 24 -9.62 14.10 -13.39
N ALA A 25 -10.56 14.52 -14.23
CA ALA A 25 -11.07 13.71 -15.33
C ALA A 25 -9.95 13.37 -16.33
N CYS A 26 -9.16 14.38 -16.75
CA CYS A 26 -8.02 14.17 -17.66
C CYS A 26 -6.95 13.24 -17.05
N ALA A 27 -6.64 13.40 -15.76
CA ALA A 27 -5.65 12.59 -15.06
C ALA A 27 -6.22 11.28 -14.50
N SER A 28 -7.50 10.98 -14.70
CA SER A 28 -8.23 9.83 -14.17
C SER A 28 -8.16 9.68 -12.63
N ARG A 29 -8.13 10.80 -11.90
CA ARG A 29 -7.99 10.91 -10.44
C ARG A 29 -9.36 11.04 -9.74
N LEU A 30 -10.21 10.03 -9.87
CA LEU A 30 -11.61 10.09 -9.41
C LEU A 30 -11.87 9.35 -8.09
N GLU A 31 -10.83 8.88 -7.41
CA GLU A 31 -10.99 7.98 -6.27
C GLU A 31 -11.29 8.70 -4.94
N ILE A 32 -10.84 9.95 -4.81
CA ILE A 32 -11.04 10.74 -3.59
C ILE A 32 -12.11 11.78 -3.86
N LYS A 33 -13.29 11.59 -3.23
CA LYS A 33 -14.30 12.64 -3.18
C LYS A 33 -13.93 13.62 -2.08
N PHE A 34 -13.36 14.76 -2.48
CA PHE A 34 -12.96 15.83 -1.57
C PHE A 34 -14.15 16.73 -1.24
N LYS A 35 -14.14 17.32 -0.03
CA LYS A 35 -15.14 18.31 0.38
C LYS A 35 -15.07 19.53 -0.53
N GLN A 36 -16.21 20.10 -0.91
CA GLN A 36 -16.28 21.26 -1.82
C GLN A 36 -15.79 22.59 -1.21
N ASP A 37 -15.06 22.55 -0.10
CA ASP A 37 -14.48 23.72 0.56
C ASP A 37 -13.14 24.14 -0.09
N LEU A 38 -12.86 25.44 -0.11
CA LEU A 38 -11.67 26.01 -0.74
C LEU A 38 -10.37 25.45 -0.13
N LEU A 39 -10.31 25.34 1.19
CA LEU A 39 -9.15 24.78 1.89
C LEU A 39 -8.91 23.31 1.53
N SER A 40 -10.00 22.54 1.42
CA SER A 40 -9.93 21.13 1.04
C SER A 40 -9.43 20.96 -0.40
N VAL A 41 -9.84 21.85 -1.31
CA VAL A 41 -9.36 21.88 -2.69
C VAL A 41 -7.88 22.25 -2.76
N GLN A 42 -7.43 23.27 -2.02
CA GLN A 42 -6.02 23.65 -1.98
C GLN A 42 -5.13 22.54 -1.42
N MET A 43 -5.56 21.88 -0.35
CA MET A 43 -4.84 20.73 0.22
C MET A 43 -4.81 19.56 -0.77
N TYR A 44 -5.89 19.32 -1.51
CA TYR A 44 -5.96 18.31 -2.56
C TYR A 44 -5.00 18.59 -3.72
N GLU A 45 -4.93 19.83 -4.19
CA GLU A 45 -3.97 20.21 -5.23
C GLU A 45 -2.53 20.03 -4.76
N ARG A 46 -2.23 20.41 -3.51
CA ARG A 46 -0.90 20.21 -2.91
C ARG A 46 -0.56 18.73 -2.76
N TYR A 47 -1.52 17.91 -2.35
CA TYR A 47 -1.38 16.46 -2.24
C TYR A 47 -0.96 15.82 -3.58
N TYR A 48 -1.57 16.26 -4.68
CA TYR A 48 -1.29 15.78 -6.03
C TYR A 48 -0.17 16.55 -6.75
N SER A 49 0.53 17.44 -6.07
CA SER A 49 1.65 18.14 -6.67
C SER A 49 2.82 17.17 -6.88
N LYS A 50 3.56 17.39 -7.98
CA LYS A 50 4.68 16.53 -8.40
C LYS A 50 5.69 16.23 -7.28
N PRO A 51 6.15 17.20 -6.45
CA PRO A 51 7.14 16.89 -5.41
C PRO A 51 6.59 15.98 -4.31
N TYR A 52 5.32 16.12 -3.92
CA TYR A 52 4.70 15.28 -2.89
C TYR A 52 4.46 13.84 -3.38
N ILE A 53 4.19 13.68 -4.67
CA ILE A 53 4.12 12.37 -5.32
C ILE A 53 5.53 11.76 -5.46
N ALA A 54 6.55 12.56 -5.80
CA ALA A 54 7.93 12.07 -5.88
C ALA A 54 8.44 11.62 -4.50
N LEU A 55 8.18 12.41 -3.46
CA LEU A 55 8.54 12.08 -2.07
C LEU A 55 7.89 10.77 -1.61
N TYR A 56 6.63 10.54 -1.98
CA TYR A 56 5.94 9.29 -1.71
C TYR A 56 6.67 8.09 -2.29
N TYR A 57 6.92 8.10 -3.60
CA TYR A 57 7.60 6.99 -4.26
C TYR A 57 9.00 6.79 -3.71
N PHE A 58 9.72 7.87 -3.39
CA PHE A 58 11.02 7.80 -2.75
C PHE A 58 10.96 7.09 -1.39
N LEU A 59 10.06 7.52 -0.49
CA LEU A 59 9.91 6.91 0.84
C LEU A 59 9.38 5.47 0.77
N THR A 60 8.54 5.16 -0.20
CA THR A 60 8.15 3.78 -0.50
C THR A 60 9.35 2.94 -0.90
N VAL A 61 10.14 3.38 -1.89
CA VAL A 61 11.33 2.64 -2.33
C VAL A 61 12.29 2.45 -1.16
N LEU A 62 12.51 3.49 -0.37
CA LEU A 62 13.33 3.44 0.83
C LEU A 62 12.78 2.41 1.85
N ASN A 63 11.46 2.36 2.07
CA ASN A 63 10.82 1.36 2.93
C ASN A 63 10.88 -0.08 2.39
N LEU A 64 10.98 -0.27 1.07
CA LEU A 64 11.20 -1.58 0.47
C LEU A 64 12.68 -1.97 0.57
N LEU A 65 13.60 -1.02 0.39
CA LEU A 65 15.04 -1.26 0.46
C LEU A 65 15.52 -1.61 1.87
N THR A 66 14.80 -1.20 2.93
CA THR A 66 15.13 -1.65 4.31
C THR A 66 15.11 -3.16 4.46
N ILE A 67 14.40 -3.92 3.60
CA ILE A 67 14.41 -5.39 3.61
C ILE A 67 15.82 -5.95 3.38
N ILE A 68 16.68 -5.25 2.62
CA ILE A 68 18.07 -5.70 2.34
C ILE A 68 18.94 -5.61 3.60
N ILE A 69 18.62 -4.66 4.47
CA ILE A 69 19.38 -4.35 5.70
C ILE A 69 18.84 -5.18 6.87
N GLU A 70 17.56 -5.53 6.85
CA GLU A 70 16.90 -6.30 7.91
C GLU A 70 17.30 -7.80 7.92
N TYR A 71 17.19 -8.44 9.09
CA TYR A 71 17.55 -9.85 9.29
C TYR A 71 16.73 -10.82 8.40
N PRO A 72 17.32 -11.79 7.67
CA PRO A 72 18.74 -12.12 7.62
C PRO A 72 19.52 -11.02 6.88
N PRO A 73 20.56 -10.44 7.50
CA PRO A 73 21.27 -9.33 6.91
C PRO A 73 22.02 -9.82 5.67
N ASN A 74 21.71 -9.25 4.51
CA ASN A 74 22.48 -9.52 3.29
C ASN A 74 23.80 -8.73 3.28
N ILE A 75 23.90 -7.66 4.06
CA ILE A 75 25.07 -6.79 4.15
C ILE A 75 25.73 -7.00 5.51
N TRP A 76 26.98 -7.43 5.46
CA TRP A 76 27.84 -7.63 6.61
C TRP A 76 28.85 -6.49 6.65
N ILE A 77 28.91 -5.75 7.76
CA ILE A 77 29.90 -4.70 7.97
C ILE A 77 30.84 -5.21 9.07
N ASN A 78 32.11 -5.45 8.75
CA ASN A 78 33.13 -5.98 9.67
C ASN A 78 32.67 -7.26 10.40
N ASP A 79 32.15 -8.24 9.65
CA ASP A 79 31.66 -9.55 10.15
C ASP A 79 30.56 -9.49 11.22
N LYS A 80 29.99 -8.31 11.47
CA LYS A 80 28.88 -8.12 12.40
C LYS A 80 27.60 -7.80 11.62
N PRO A 81 26.47 -8.40 12.02
CA PRO A 81 25.18 -8.01 11.46
C PRO A 81 24.90 -6.55 11.81
N ILE A 82 24.31 -5.82 10.87
CA ILE A 82 23.87 -4.44 11.11
C ILE A 82 22.91 -4.46 12.31
N PRO A 83 23.08 -3.56 13.28
CA PRO A 83 22.27 -3.59 14.47
C PRO A 83 20.80 -3.27 14.15
N TYR A 84 19.88 -3.99 14.81
CA TYR A 84 18.45 -4.00 14.50
C TYR A 84 17.76 -2.63 14.60
N TYR A 85 18.31 -1.71 15.40
CA TYR A 85 17.72 -0.38 15.61
C TYR A 85 17.78 0.50 14.36
N ILE A 86 18.80 0.34 13.50
CA ILE A 86 18.95 1.15 12.28
C ILE A 86 17.78 0.93 11.32
N PRO A 87 17.52 -0.31 10.83
CA PRO A 87 16.39 -0.54 9.94
C PRO A 87 15.04 -0.28 10.63
N LEU A 88 14.94 -0.49 11.95
CA LEU A 88 13.73 -0.17 12.70
C LEU A 88 13.41 1.33 12.68
N ILE A 89 14.38 2.21 12.96
CA ILE A 89 14.16 3.68 12.95
C ILE A 89 13.75 4.16 11.56
N ILE A 90 14.44 3.67 10.53
CA ILE A 90 14.13 4.02 9.14
C ILE A 90 12.71 3.58 8.77
N ASN A 91 12.32 2.36 9.16
CA ASN A 91 10.97 1.84 8.93
C ASN A 91 9.91 2.68 9.68
N LEU A 92 10.15 3.01 10.96
CA LEU A 92 9.24 3.84 11.76
C LEU A 92 9.05 5.24 11.15
N PHE A 93 10.14 5.83 10.65
CA PHE A 93 10.10 7.11 9.95
C PHE A 93 9.23 7.05 8.68
N CYS A 94 9.38 5.98 7.88
CA CYS A 94 8.57 5.78 6.68
C CYS A 94 7.09 5.52 7.02
N GLU A 95 6.82 4.68 8.02
CA GLU A 95 5.47 4.42 8.52
C GLU A 95 4.81 5.71 9.01
N GLY A 96 5.51 6.55 9.76
CA GLY A 96 5.02 7.85 10.21
C GLY A 96 4.61 8.76 9.05
N TYR A 97 5.38 8.79 7.96
CA TYR A 97 4.99 9.52 6.76
C TYR A 97 3.73 8.93 6.10
N PHE A 98 3.60 7.60 6.04
CA PHE A 98 2.38 6.98 5.49
C PHE A 98 1.14 7.26 6.34
N TYR A 99 1.27 7.30 7.67
CA TYR A 99 0.20 7.77 8.56
C TYR A 99 -0.18 9.21 8.30
N TYR A 100 0.81 10.11 8.18
CA TYR A 100 0.57 11.51 7.84
C TYR A 100 -0.17 11.66 6.51
N ARG A 101 0.24 10.90 5.49
CA ARG A 101 -0.41 10.90 4.18
C ARG A 101 -1.84 10.39 4.25
N TRP A 102 -2.08 9.29 4.98
CA TRP A 102 -3.41 8.77 5.21
C TRP A 102 -4.30 9.78 5.95
N TYR A 103 -3.74 10.48 6.94
CA TYR A 103 -4.43 11.54 7.66
C TYR A 103 -4.83 12.71 6.75
N ILE A 104 -3.97 13.12 5.81
CA ILE A 104 -4.34 14.14 4.80
C ILE A 104 -5.51 13.67 3.95
N ILE A 105 -5.50 12.42 3.46
CA ILE A 105 -6.62 11.85 2.70
C ILE A 105 -7.90 11.88 3.55
N TYR A 106 -7.80 11.48 4.82
CA TYR A 106 -8.92 11.51 5.76
C TYR A 106 -9.47 12.93 5.99
N ALA A 107 -8.60 13.94 6.08
CA ALA A 107 -9.00 15.33 6.30
C ALA A 107 -9.73 15.92 5.09
N ILE A 108 -9.22 15.64 3.87
CA ILE A 108 -9.74 16.14 2.59
C ILE A 108 -11.03 15.42 2.18
N SER A 109 -11.11 14.11 2.41
CA SER A 109 -12.21 13.27 1.94
C SER A 109 -13.51 13.48 2.74
N GLU A 110 -14.64 13.25 2.09
CA GLU A 110 -15.92 13.07 2.80
C GLU A 110 -15.91 11.76 3.59
N LYS A 111 -16.27 11.83 4.89
CA LYS A 111 -16.15 10.71 5.83
C LYS A 111 -16.95 9.47 5.38
N ASP A 112 -18.13 9.67 4.80
CA ASP A 112 -18.99 8.56 4.36
C ASP A 112 -18.43 7.82 3.16
N THR A 113 -17.82 8.56 2.23
CA THR A 113 -17.17 7.97 1.04
C THR A 113 -15.94 7.17 1.43
N LEU A 114 -15.15 7.69 2.38
CA LEU A 114 -13.92 7.04 2.84
C LEU A 114 -14.20 5.74 3.60
N LYS A 115 -15.24 5.71 4.44
CA LYS A 115 -15.67 4.49 5.15
C LYS A 115 -16.15 3.39 4.22
N ARG A 116 -16.65 3.74 3.03
CA ARG A 116 -17.10 2.75 2.04
C ARG A 116 -15.97 2.25 1.13
N ASN A 117 -14.89 3.01 1.03
CA ASN A 117 -13.77 2.69 0.17
C ASN A 117 -12.91 1.58 0.80
N ILE A 118 -12.97 0.38 0.21
CA ILE A 118 -12.21 -0.79 0.67
C ILE A 118 -10.69 -0.50 0.69
N SER A 119 -10.18 0.23 -0.31
CA SER A 119 -8.75 0.55 -0.41
C SER A 119 -8.25 1.37 0.79
N SER A 120 -9.02 2.36 1.24
CA SER A 120 -8.64 3.21 2.39
C SER A 120 -8.79 2.50 3.73
N ILE A 121 -9.72 1.55 3.84
CA ILE A 121 -9.78 0.66 5.02
C ILE A 121 -8.56 -0.25 5.02
N MET A 122 -8.24 -0.87 3.89
CA MET A 122 -7.07 -1.74 3.76
C MET A 122 -5.77 -0.99 4.06
N THR A 123 -5.60 0.27 3.62
CA THR A 123 -4.40 1.07 3.97
C THR A 123 -4.23 1.20 5.49
N ILE A 124 -5.29 1.56 6.22
CA ILE A 124 -5.17 1.83 7.66
C ILE A 124 -5.02 0.53 8.45
N THR A 125 -5.70 -0.54 8.03
CA THR A 125 -5.54 -1.86 8.63
C THR A 125 -4.11 -2.35 8.49
N ILE A 126 -3.51 -2.25 7.29
CA ILE A 126 -2.11 -2.62 7.06
C ILE A 126 -1.19 -1.78 7.93
N LEU A 127 -1.35 -0.45 7.94
CA LEU A 127 -0.51 0.44 8.77
C LEU A 127 -0.56 0.06 10.26
N ILE A 128 -1.76 -0.18 10.80
CA ILE A 128 -1.93 -0.61 12.19
C ILE A 128 -1.25 -1.96 12.43
N THR A 129 -1.47 -2.96 11.56
CA THR A 129 -0.80 -4.26 11.68
C THR A 129 0.72 -4.12 11.64
N MET A 130 1.27 -3.27 10.78
CA MET A 130 2.71 -3.02 10.70
C MET A 130 3.26 -2.40 11.99
N THR A 131 2.56 -1.42 12.58
CA THR A 131 2.98 -0.81 13.86
C THR A 131 2.94 -1.80 15.02
N ILE A 132 1.91 -2.66 15.09
CA ILE A 132 1.81 -3.70 16.12
C ILE A 132 2.97 -4.69 16.00
N ASP A 133 3.28 -5.16 14.78
CA ASP A 133 4.43 -6.05 14.54
C ASP A 133 5.75 -5.38 14.93
N ALA A 134 5.91 -4.08 14.66
CA ALA A 134 7.10 -3.33 15.07
C ALA A 134 7.25 -3.23 16.61
N ILE A 135 6.15 -2.97 17.33
CA ILE A 135 6.14 -2.94 18.81
C ILE A 135 6.46 -4.32 19.38
N VAL A 136 5.80 -5.37 18.88
CA VAL A 136 6.04 -6.76 19.29
C VAL A 136 7.49 -7.16 19.05
N TYR A 137 8.07 -6.76 17.92
CA TYR A 137 9.48 -7.00 17.61
C TYR A 137 10.43 -6.32 18.61
N ILE A 138 10.17 -5.07 18.99
CA ILE A 138 10.97 -4.37 20.00
C ILE A 138 10.88 -5.10 21.34
N LEU A 139 9.69 -5.45 21.78
CA LEU A 139 9.47 -6.14 23.06
C LEU A 139 10.17 -7.50 23.11
N LEU A 140 10.04 -8.31 22.06
CA LEU A 140 10.71 -9.61 21.97
C LEU A 140 12.24 -9.47 22.02
N ASN A 141 12.77 -8.42 21.40
CA ASN A 141 14.21 -8.16 21.38
C ASN A 141 14.74 -7.70 22.75
N GLU A 142 14.02 -6.81 23.45
CA GLU A 142 14.40 -6.37 24.81
C GLU A 142 14.30 -7.51 25.84
N LEU A 143 13.30 -8.39 25.69
CA LEU A 143 13.11 -9.53 26.60
C LEU A 143 14.05 -10.71 26.28
N ASN A 144 14.80 -10.68 25.17
CA ASN A 144 15.64 -11.77 24.67
C ASN A 144 14.89 -13.12 24.52
N ILE A 145 13.58 -13.09 24.28
CA ILE A 145 12.74 -14.30 24.17
C ILE A 145 12.64 -14.70 22.69
N GLY A 146 13.38 -15.74 22.31
CA GLY A 146 13.29 -16.38 20.99
C GLY A 146 13.96 -15.60 19.85
N LYS A 147 13.84 -16.12 18.62
CA LYS A 147 14.29 -15.43 17.40
C LYS A 147 13.12 -14.58 16.87
N PRO A 148 13.14 -13.24 17.01
CA PRO A 148 12.02 -12.41 16.59
C PRO A 148 11.91 -12.37 15.06
N VAL A 149 10.76 -12.81 14.52
CA VAL A 149 10.47 -12.80 13.08
C VAL A 149 9.44 -11.70 12.80
N ARG A 150 9.75 -10.83 11.83
CA ARG A 150 8.83 -9.77 11.37
C ARG A 150 7.94 -10.25 10.25
N TRP A 151 6.65 -10.40 10.52
CA TRP A 151 5.67 -10.81 9.51
C TRP A 151 5.17 -9.62 8.67
N SER A 152 5.29 -8.40 9.20
CA SER A 152 4.91 -7.13 8.54
C SER A 152 5.58 -6.90 7.18
N ARG A 153 6.73 -7.52 6.92
CA ARG A 153 7.51 -7.30 5.68
C ARG A 153 6.73 -7.61 4.41
N ALA A 154 5.95 -8.67 4.41
CA ALA A 154 5.15 -9.07 3.26
C ALA A 154 4.03 -8.05 2.94
N LEU A 155 3.62 -7.25 3.94
CA LEU A 155 2.57 -6.24 3.80
C LEU A 155 3.09 -4.91 3.22
N ARG A 156 4.40 -4.65 3.25
CA ARG A 156 5.01 -3.44 2.65
C ARG A 156 4.71 -3.26 1.16
N PRO A 157 4.93 -4.25 0.29
CA PRO A 157 4.54 -4.12 -1.12
C PRO A 157 3.02 -4.08 -1.30
N VAL A 158 2.24 -4.63 -0.36
CA VAL A 158 0.77 -4.52 -0.41
C VAL A 158 0.30 -3.09 -0.11
N LEU A 159 1.03 -2.35 0.74
CA LEU A 159 0.80 -0.93 0.99
C LEU A 159 0.81 -0.11 -0.31
N LEU A 160 1.69 -0.44 -1.27
CA LEU A 160 1.70 0.19 -2.58
C LEU A 160 0.39 -0.01 -3.34
N LEU A 161 -0.24 -1.18 -3.21
CA LEU A 161 -1.49 -1.46 -3.90
C LEU A 161 -2.66 -0.68 -3.28
N THR A 162 -2.60 -0.33 -2.01
CA THR A 162 -3.73 0.27 -1.30
C THR A 162 -3.81 1.80 -1.44
N PHE A 163 -2.73 2.47 -1.83
CA PHE A 163 -2.71 3.93 -2.07
C PHE A 163 -3.39 4.35 -3.39
N PRO A 164 -4.20 5.43 -3.41
CA PRO A 164 -5.02 5.81 -4.56
C PRO A 164 -4.20 6.10 -5.84
N GLU A 165 -2.97 6.59 -5.70
CA GLU A 165 -2.05 6.88 -6.80
C GLU A 165 -1.75 5.66 -7.68
N ASN A 166 -1.79 4.47 -7.07
CA ASN A 166 -1.43 3.22 -7.73
C ASN A 166 -2.65 2.49 -8.31
N ARG A 167 -3.69 3.23 -8.70
CA ARG A 167 -4.90 2.69 -9.36
C ARG A 167 -4.58 1.76 -10.52
N ARG A 168 -3.59 2.10 -11.34
CA ARG A 168 -3.17 1.25 -12.48
C ARG A 168 -2.63 -0.10 -12.02
N LEU A 169 -1.86 -0.13 -10.93
CA LEU A 169 -1.38 -1.37 -10.33
C LEU A 169 -2.56 -2.18 -9.78
N ARG A 170 -3.49 -1.56 -9.03
CA ARG A 170 -4.70 -2.27 -8.57
C ARG A 170 -5.52 -2.87 -9.70
N ALA A 171 -5.72 -2.13 -10.79
CA ALA A 171 -6.44 -2.61 -11.96
C ALA A 171 -5.73 -3.81 -12.60
N ALA A 172 -4.40 -3.77 -12.69
CA ALA A 172 -3.60 -4.90 -13.18
C ALA A 172 -3.77 -6.14 -12.28
N PHE A 173 -3.72 -5.98 -10.95
CA PHE A 173 -3.96 -7.08 -10.00
C PHE A 173 -5.38 -7.62 -10.08
N TYR A 174 -6.38 -6.76 -10.28
CA TYR A 174 -7.77 -7.20 -10.49
C TYR A 174 -7.91 -8.06 -11.74
N ASN A 175 -7.27 -7.65 -12.84
CA ASN A 175 -7.24 -8.42 -14.09
C ASN A 175 -6.52 -9.77 -13.89
N LEU A 176 -5.37 -9.76 -13.21
CA LEU A 176 -4.64 -11.00 -12.88
C LEU A 176 -5.49 -11.96 -12.04
N ARG A 177 -6.21 -11.44 -11.03
CA ARG A 177 -7.11 -12.26 -10.21
C ARG A 177 -8.24 -12.87 -11.04
N ARG A 178 -8.82 -12.11 -11.96
CA ARG A 178 -9.89 -12.60 -12.84
C ARG A 178 -9.37 -13.74 -13.72
N THR A 179 -8.23 -13.55 -14.39
CA THR A 179 -7.61 -14.59 -15.20
C THR A 179 -7.19 -15.80 -14.35
N LEU A 180 -6.72 -15.60 -13.13
CA LEU A 180 -6.36 -16.70 -12.22
C LEU A 180 -7.56 -17.62 -11.94
N ILE A 181 -8.75 -17.04 -11.73
CA ILE A 181 -9.98 -17.82 -11.50
C ILE A 181 -10.33 -18.66 -12.74
N ASP A 182 -10.15 -18.10 -13.94
CA ASP A 182 -10.43 -18.80 -15.20
C ASP A 182 -9.43 -19.94 -15.47
N VAL A 183 -8.17 -19.80 -15.06
CA VAL A 183 -7.12 -20.81 -15.30
C VAL A 183 -7.07 -21.87 -14.18
N LEU A 184 -7.67 -21.61 -13.01
CA LEU A 184 -7.67 -22.54 -11.86
C LEU A 184 -8.19 -23.96 -12.20
N PRO A 185 -9.27 -24.15 -12.96
CA PRO A 185 -9.75 -25.49 -13.33
C PRO A 185 -8.74 -26.27 -14.20
N VAL A 186 -8.02 -25.58 -15.09
CA VAL A 186 -6.99 -26.19 -15.95
C VAL A 186 -5.84 -26.71 -15.11
N PHE A 187 -5.37 -25.92 -14.13
CA PHE A 187 -4.38 -26.39 -13.16
C PHE A 187 -4.89 -27.57 -12.32
N GLY A 188 -6.18 -27.57 -11.95
CA GLY A 188 -6.80 -28.69 -11.25
C GLY A 188 -6.75 -29.99 -12.07
N LEU A 189 -7.09 -29.93 -13.36
CA LEU A 189 -7.02 -31.09 -14.26
C LEU A 189 -5.56 -31.57 -14.43
N PHE A 190 -4.62 -30.64 -14.61
CA PHE A 190 -3.20 -30.95 -14.69
C PHE A 190 -2.69 -31.67 -13.42
N GLY A 191 -3.08 -31.17 -12.24
CA GLY A 191 -2.75 -31.81 -10.96
C GLY A 191 -3.33 -33.23 -10.85
N ALA A 192 -4.58 -33.44 -11.29
CA ALA A 192 -5.20 -34.77 -11.30
C ALA A 192 -4.46 -35.74 -12.25
N CYS A 193 -4.05 -35.27 -13.43
CA CYS A 193 -3.24 -36.08 -14.35
C CYS A 193 -1.89 -36.48 -13.74
N LEU A 194 -1.19 -35.56 -13.07
CA LEU A 194 0.07 -35.87 -12.38
C LEU A 194 -0.12 -36.89 -11.25
N ILE A 195 -1.19 -36.76 -10.47
CA ILE A 195 -1.52 -37.72 -9.41
C ILE A 195 -1.80 -39.10 -10.01
N PHE A 196 -2.60 -39.17 -11.08
CA PHE A 196 -2.92 -40.44 -11.75
C PHE A 196 -1.68 -41.14 -12.28
N ILE A 197 -0.82 -40.41 -13.01
CA ILE A 197 0.45 -40.95 -13.53
C ILE A 197 1.35 -41.42 -12.39
N SER A 198 1.42 -40.66 -11.30
CA SER A 198 2.23 -41.04 -10.13
C SER A 198 1.74 -42.35 -9.49
N ILE A 199 0.42 -42.54 -9.35
CA ILE A 199 -0.18 -43.77 -8.82
C ILE A 199 0.10 -44.95 -9.75
N VAL A 200 -0.11 -44.79 -11.06
CA VAL A 200 0.15 -45.86 -12.04
C VAL A 200 1.63 -46.25 -12.02
N THR A 201 2.53 -45.27 -11.95
CA THR A 201 3.98 -45.51 -11.90
C THR A 201 4.38 -46.24 -10.63
N LEU A 202 3.84 -45.84 -9.47
CA LEU A 202 4.06 -46.52 -8.20
C LEU A 202 3.51 -47.95 -8.21
N ALA A 203 2.34 -48.19 -8.80
CA ALA A 203 1.77 -49.52 -8.92
C ALA A 203 2.61 -50.43 -9.84
N LEU A 204 3.10 -49.90 -10.97
CA LEU A 204 3.90 -50.67 -11.93
C LEU A 204 5.33 -50.98 -11.45
N ILE A 205 5.92 -50.12 -10.62
CA ILE A 205 7.28 -50.29 -10.10
C ILE A 205 7.27 -50.97 -8.73
N GLY A 206 6.27 -50.72 -7.90
CA GLY A 206 6.12 -51.33 -6.58
C GLY A 206 5.86 -52.84 -6.64
N ASP A 207 5.30 -53.34 -7.74
CA ASP A 207 5.05 -54.76 -7.99
C ASP A 207 6.30 -55.50 -8.54
N LYS A 208 7.41 -54.79 -8.79
CA LYS A 208 8.68 -55.32 -9.31
C LYS A 208 9.78 -55.50 -8.26
N ASN A 209 9.51 -55.22 -7.00
CA ASN A 209 10.37 -55.52 -5.84
C ASN A 209 9.69 -56.56 -4.94
#